data_AF-A0A0K0FHL3-F1
#
_entry.id   AF-A0A0K0FHL3-F1
#
_cell.length_a   1.000
_cell.length_b   1.000
_cell.length_c   1.000
_cell.angle_alpha   90.00
_cell.angle_beta   90.00
_cell.angle_gamma   90.00
#
_symmetry.space_group_name_H-M   'P 1'
#
loop_
_entity.id
_entity.type
_entity.pdbx_description
1 polymer ?
#
loop_
_entity_poly.entity_id
_entity_poly.type
_entity_poly.pdbx_seq_one_letter_code
_entity_poly.pdbx_strand_id
1 'polypeptide(L)'
;MKKMKVYFCSIFFIFPSIILSGKDSAENKFPFLANLTKQQKDAFFNIRKNPNLTKQDVKEKEANWATQISSDVRRAFDEYMIKEYKIRVDYQKKLLEESEKLTEPAKEVFRKIETVKANMDITKKEEKKIISRILSKASPAIKQELKRILPKKDDFYRQQINKVDDKTYGIDPDLVQKYLDIKRKSNKTKLEIKNEQAKFIEEQDEETQKKFRDHLQEVDARNEVKQKKELELYEKLSPQGKEVYDKILAVRGNDELSYKEEKKEIKDIINQAPKSVKNELKVFKYTK
;
A
#
# COMPACT_ATOMS: atom_id res chain seq x y z
N MET A 1 -27.50 25.39 -26.00
CA MET A 1 -26.38 24.47 -25.65
C MET A 1 -26.69 23.75 -24.35
N LYS A 2 -26.94 22.43 -24.40
CA LYS A 2 -27.22 21.60 -23.21
C LYS A 2 -25.91 21.40 -22.44
N LYS A 3 -25.85 21.89 -21.20
CA LYS A 3 -24.74 21.61 -20.27
C LYS A 3 -24.77 20.12 -19.90
N MET A 4 -23.77 19.39 -20.38
CA MET A 4 -23.52 18.01 -20.00
C MET A 4 -23.04 18.02 -18.53
N LYS A 5 -23.90 17.57 -17.61
CA LYS A 5 -23.48 17.31 -16.22
C LYS A 5 -22.56 16.10 -16.23
N VAL A 6 -21.27 16.34 -16.10
CA VAL A 6 -20.28 15.30 -15.81
C VAL A 6 -20.54 14.86 -14.38
N TYR A 7 -21.19 13.71 -14.21
CA TYR A 7 -21.32 13.08 -12.90
C TYR A 7 -19.94 12.57 -12.49
N PHE A 8 -19.28 13.29 -11.58
CA PHE A 8 -18.15 12.74 -10.83
C PHE A 8 -18.65 11.51 -10.09
N CYS A 9 -18.26 10.34 -10.59
CA CYS A 9 -18.60 9.05 -10.02
C CYS A 9 -17.78 8.90 -8.75
N SER A 10 -18.39 9.23 -7.60
CA SER A 10 -17.82 8.96 -6.29
C SER A 10 -17.46 7.47 -6.21
N ILE A 11 -16.17 7.17 -6.09
CA ILE A 11 -15.67 5.79 -6.11
C ILE A 11 -15.95 5.19 -4.73
N PHE A 12 -16.98 4.33 -4.63
CA PHE A 12 -17.44 3.75 -3.38
C PHE A 12 -16.86 2.34 -3.11
N PHE A 13 -16.61 2.05 -1.82
CA PHE A 13 -15.76 0.98 -1.32
C PHE A 13 -16.55 -0.30 -0.96
N ILE A 14 -16.45 -1.38 -1.75
CA ILE A 14 -17.18 -2.64 -1.46
C ILE A 14 -16.24 -3.84 -1.35
N PHE A 15 -15.92 -4.30 -0.14
CA PHE A 15 -15.07 -5.49 0.08
C PHE A 15 -15.64 -6.75 -0.59
N PRO A 16 -14.88 -7.48 -1.43
CA PRO A 16 -15.34 -8.75 -1.95
C PRO A 16 -15.51 -9.74 -0.82
N SER A 17 -16.61 -10.48 -0.88
CA SER A 17 -16.68 -11.81 -0.28
C SER A 17 -15.79 -12.72 -1.11
N ILE A 18 -14.58 -12.96 -0.63
CA ILE A 18 -13.72 -13.98 -1.22
C ILE A 18 -13.83 -15.20 -0.31
N ILE A 19 -14.32 -16.28 -0.90
CA ILE A 19 -14.35 -17.61 -0.30
C ILE A 19 -12.88 -18.02 -0.08
N LEU A 20 -12.51 -18.32 1.17
CA LEU A 20 -11.23 -18.94 1.52
C LEU A 20 -11.24 -20.38 1.00
N SER A 21 -10.90 -20.58 -0.26
CA SER A 21 -10.63 -21.90 -0.83
C SER A 21 -9.21 -21.92 -1.38
N GLY A 22 -8.28 -22.47 -0.61
CA GLY A 22 -6.87 -22.61 -0.98
C GLY A 22 -5.96 -22.56 0.24
N LYS A 23 -4.87 -23.32 0.20
CA LYS A 23 -3.83 -23.49 1.25
C LYS A 23 -3.11 -22.20 1.71
N ASP A 24 -3.59 -21.02 1.33
CA ASP A 24 -3.00 -19.76 1.77
C ASP A 24 -3.56 -19.40 3.15
N SER A 25 -2.68 -19.29 4.15
CA SER A 25 -3.08 -18.84 5.48
C SER A 25 -3.73 -17.45 5.37
N ALA A 26 -4.71 -17.18 6.23
CA ALA A 26 -5.37 -15.87 6.28
C ALA A 26 -4.36 -14.70 6.43
N GLU A 27 -3.18 -15.00 6.96
CA GLU A 27 -2.07 -14.08 7.18
C GLU A 27 -1.37 -13.66 5.88
N ASN A 28 -1.29 -14.56 4.88
CA ASN A 28 -0.79 -14.20 3.55
C ASN A 28 -1.68 -13.16 2.85
N LYS A 29 -2.99 -13.22 3.14
CA LYS A 29 -3.99 -12.35 2.52
C LYS A 29 -4.20 -11.04 3.28
N PHE A 30 -4.07 -11.08 4.60
CA PHE A 30 -4.22 -9.93 5.48
C PHE A 30 -2.94 -9.82 6.32
N PRO A 31 -1.90 -9.14 5.80
CA PRO A 31 -0.61 -9.07 6.47
C PRO A 31 -0.67 -8.50 7.89
N PHE A 32 -1.59 -7.56 8.14
CA PHE A 32 -1.83 -6.97 9.47
C PHE A 32 -2.37 -7.97 10.50
N LEU A 33 -2.77 -9.19 10.10
CA LEU A 33 -3.19 -10.25 11.02
C LEU A 33 -2.04 -11.12 11.51
N ALA A 34 -0.84 -11.07 10.91
CA ALA A 34 0.23 -12.06 11.14
C ALA A 34 0.54 -12.29 12.64
N ASN A 35 0.64 -11.21 13.42
CA ASN A 35 1.04 -11.26 14.83
C ASN A 35 -0.14 -11.16 15.82
N LEU A 36 -1.38 -11.34 15.35
CA LEU A 36 -2.55 -11.26 16.21
C LEU A 36 -2.88 -12.61 16.86
N THR A 37 -3.45 -12.55 18.06
CA THR A 37 -4.02 -13.72 18.71
C THR A 37 -5.19 -14.28 17.92
N LYS A 38 -5.49 -15.57 18.11
CA LYS A 38 -6.65 -16.22 17.46
C LYS A 38 -7.96 -15.45 17.72
N GLN A 39 -8.19 -15.01 18.97
CA GLN A 39 -9.39 -14.27 19.33
C GLN A 39 -9.51 -12.94 18.56
N GLN A 40 -8.41 -12.21 18.38
CA GLN A 40 -8.39 -10.97 17.61
C GLN A 40 -8.65 -11.21 16.10
N LYS A 41 -8.07 -12.28 15.54
CA LYS A 41 -8.34 -12.72 14.16
C LYS A 41 -9.81 -13.10 13.97
N ASP A 42 -10.36 -13.86 14.91
CA ASP A 42 -11.77 -14.29 14.88
C ASP A 42 -12.71 -13.09 14.98
N ALA A 43 -12.42 -12.11 15.83
CA ALA A 43 -13.19 -10.86 15.93
C ALA A 43 -13.26 -10.13 14.59
N PHE A 44 -12.13 -9.96 13.90
CA PHE A 44 -12.07 -9.37 12.57
C PHE A 44 -12.93 -10.15 11.56
N PHE A 45 -12.79 -11.47 11.51
CA PHE A 45 -13.56 -12.29 10.56
C PHE A 45 -15.06 -12.33 10.89
N ASN A 46 -15.44 -12.25 12.16
CA ASN A 46 -16.83 -12.20 12.58
C ASN A 46 -17.52 -10.93 12.09
N ILE A 47 -16.84 -9.77 12.13
CA ILE A 47 -17.34 -8.53 11.52
C ILE A 47 -17.59 -8.74 10.02
N ARG A 48 -16.62 -9.31 9.29
CA ARG A 48 -16.72 -9.52 7.83
C ARG A 48 -17.78 -10.50 7.38
N LYS A 49 -18.03 -11.52 8.19
CA LYS A 49 -18.96 -12.62 7.89
C LYS A 49 -20.38 -12.35 8.40
N ASN A 50 -20.58 -11.30 9.19
CA ASN A 50 -21.89 -10.99 9.76
C ASN A 50 -22.90 -10.67 8.64
N PRO A 51 -23.97 -11.46 8.47
CA PRO A 51 -24.93 -11.28 7.39
C PRO A 51 -25.88 -10.10 7.61
N ASN A 52 -25.94 -9.57 8.83
CA ASN A 52 -26.89 -8.54 9.25
C ASN A 52 -26.27 -7.13 9.22
N LEU A 53 -24.96 -7.01 8.97
CA LEU A 53 -24.30 -5.73 8.84
C LEU A 53 -24.38 -5.24 7.40
N THR A 54 -24.70 -3.96 7.24
CA THR A 54 -24.55 -3.29 5.94
C THR A 54 -23.07 -3.25 5.55
N LYS A 55 -22.78 -3.00 4.27
CA LYS A 55 -21.39 -2.85 3.84
C LYS A 55 -20.70 -1.68 4.54
N GLN A 56 -21.44 -0.61 4.84
CA GLN A 56 -20.95 0.53 5.60
C GLN A 56 -20.61 0.12 7.03
N ASP A 57 -21.52 -0.58 7.72
CA ASP A 57 -21.29 -1.04 9.09
C ASP A 57 -20.07 -1.95 9.20
N VAL A 58 -19.87 -2.85 8.23
CA VAL A 58 -18.68 -3.71 8.19
C VAL A 58 -17.42 -2.85 8.13
N LYS A 59 -17.37 -1.86 7.24
CA LYS A 59 -16.22 -0.97 7.09
C LYS A 59 -15.92 -0.20 8.38
N GLU A 60 -16.93 0.39 8.99
CA GLU A 60 -16.78 1.17 10.22
C GLU A 60 -16.34 0.29 11.39
N LYS A 61 -16.92 -0.91 11.53
CA LYS A 61 -16.54 -1.86 12.57
C LYS A 61 -15.14 -2.42 12.37
N GLU A 62 -14.69 -2.65 11.13
CA GLU A 62 -13.30 -3.04 10.86
C GLU A 62 -12.31 -1.94 11.25
N ALA A 63 -12.61 -0.69 10.88
CA ALA A 63 -11.78 0.45 11.26
C ALA A 63 -11.72 0.63 12.78
N ASN A 64 -12.87 0.54 13.47
CA ASN A 64 -12.93 0.63 14.93
C ASN A 64 -12.29 -0.59 15.62
N TRP A 65 -12.37 -1.79 15.04
CA TRP A 65 -11.65 -2.95 15.54
C TRP A 65 -10.13 -2.70 15.50
N ALA A 66 -9.61 -2.18 14.39
CA ALA A 66 -8.18 -1.94 14.23
C ALA A 66 -7.64 -0.90 15.25
N THR A 67 -8.42 0.13 15.59
CA THR A 67 -8.05 1.13 16.61
C THR A 67 -8.01 0.56 18.03
N GLN A 68 -8.77 -0.50 18.31
CA GLN A 68 -8.84 -1.14 19.63
C GLN A 68 -7.70 -2.12 19.92
N ILE A 69 -6.94 -2.55 18.91
CA ILE A 69 -5.86 -3.54 19.10
C ILE A 69 -4.55 -2.87 19.51
N SER A 70 -3.98 -2.04 18.62
CA SER A 70 -2.76 -1.26 18.85
C SER A 70 -2.56 -0.27 17.72
N SER A 71 -1.70 0.73 17.94
CA SER A 71 -1.31 1.70 16.91
C SER A 71 -0.63 1.05 15.70
N ASP A 72 0.19 0.02 15.92
CA ASP A 72 0.87 -0.71 14.85
C ASP A 72 -0.10 -1.49 13.97
N VAL A 73 -1.08 -2.16 14.58
CA VAL A 73 -2.12 -2.93 13.85
C VAL A 73 -3.02 -1.98 13.07
N ARG A 74 -3.39 -0.84 13.65
CA ARG A 74 -4.13 0.22 12.94
C ARG A 74 -3.37 0.69 11.70
N ARG A 75 -2.09 1.03 11.83
CA ARG A 75 -1.27 1.48 10.70
C ARG A 75 -1.18 0.43 9.60
N ALA A 76 -0.90 -0.83 9.96
CA ALA A 76 -0.83 -1.92 9.00
C ALA A 76 -2.19 -2.20 8.31
N PHE A 77 -3.30 -2.02 9.04
CA PHE A 77 -4.64 -2.07 8.48
C PHE A 77 -4.89 -0.93 7.49
N ASP A 78 -4.54 0.31 7.84
CA ASP A 78 -4.71 1.48 6.97
C ASP A 78 -3.89 1.33 5.67
N GLU A 79 -2.64 0.87 5.76
CA GLU A 79 -1.79 0.55 4.60
C GLU A 79 -2.42 -0.51 3.69
N TYR A 80 -2.94 -1.59 4.29
CA TYR A 80 -3.67 -2.63 3.57
C TYR A 80 -4.90 -2.06 2.86
N MET A 81 -5.66 -1.19 3.53
CA MET A 81 -6.87 -0.57 2.99
C MET A 81 -6.57 0.34 1.80
N ILE A 82 -5.46 1.09 1.84
CA ILE A 82 -4.98 1.91 0.71
C ILE A 82 -4.61 1.02 -0.47
N LYS A 83 -3.88 -0.08 -0.26
CA LYS A 83 -3.50 -1.02 -1.34
C LYS A 83 -4.74 -1.66 -1.96
N GLU A 84 -5.66 -2.15 -1.14
CA GLU A 84 -6.95 -2.69 -1.59
C GLU A 84 -7.78 -1.66 -2.37
N TYR A 85 -7.79 -0.40 -1.93
CA TYR A 85 -8.48 0.68 -2.63
C TYR A 85 -7.91 0.90 -4.02
N LYS A 86 -6.59 1.00 -4.15
CA LYS A 86 -5.92 1.19 -5.44
C LYS A 86 -6.29 0.08 -6.43
N ILE A 87 -6.19 -1.19 -6.01
CA ILE A 87 -6.54 -2.35 -6.85
C ILE A 87 -8.01 -2.28 -7.30
N ARG A 88 -8.92 -1.81 -6.45
CA ARG A 88 -10.34 -1.65 -6.80
C ARG A 88 -10.59 -0.54 -7.80
N VAL A 89 -9.95 0.61 -7.61
CA VAL A 89 -10.04 1.74 -8.53
C VAL A 89 -9.58 1.28 -9.92
N ASP A 90 -8.45 0.58 -9.99
CA ASP A 90 -7.92 0.04 -11.24
C ASP A 90 -8.87 -0.99 -11.87
N TYR A 91 -9.45 -1.88 -11.06
CA TYR A 91 -10.45 -2.83 -11.53
C TYR A 91 -11.71 -2.13 -12.06
N GLN A 92 -12.19 -1.09 -11.37
CA GLN A 92 -13.36 -0.33 -11.76
C GLN A 92 -13.12 0.42 -13.07
N LYS A 93 -11.95 1.03 -13.21
CA LYS A 93 -11.52 1.67 -14.46
C LYS A 93 -11.55 0.67 -15.60
N LYS A 94 -10.95 -0.51 -15.42
CA LYS A 94 -10.95 -1.57 -16.43
C LYS A 94 -12.35 -2.08 -16.76
N LEU A 95 -13.22 -2.22 -15.76
CA LEU A 95 -14.62 -2.57 -15.95
C LEU A 95 -15.36 -1.54 -16.82
N LEU A 96 -15.19 -0.25 -16.52
CA LEU A 96 -15.82 0.83 -17.27
C LEU A 96 -15.34 0.87 -18.72
N GLU A 97 -14.02 0.77 -18.94
CA GLU A 97 -13.43 0.70 -20.29
C GLU A 97 -13.99 -0.46 -21.12
N GLU A 98 -14.05 -1.67 -20.54
CA GLU A 98 -14.57 -2.84 -21.24
C GLU A 98 -16.10 -2.79 -21.40
N SER A 99 -16.81 -2.12 -20.49
CA SER A 99 -18.27 -1.96 -20.57
C SER A 99 -18.70 -1.14 -21.80
N GLU A 100 -17.83 -0.29 -22.35
CA GLU A 100 -18.14 0.47 -23.56
C GLU A 100 -18.32 -0.41 -24.80
N LYS A 101 -17.78 -1.62 -24.78
CA LYS A 101 -17.90 -2.61 -25.87
C LYS A 101 -19.21 -3.41 -25.81
N LEU A 102 -20.00 -3.23 -24.75
CA LEU A 102 -21.30 -3.89 -24.60
C LEU A 102 -22.35 -3.26 -25.53
N THR A 103 -23.35 -4.04 -25.91
CA THR A 103 -24.59 -3.54 -26.51
C THR A 103 -25.37 -2.67 -25.52
N GLU A 104 -26.19 -1.73 -26.00
CA GLU A 104 -26.97 -0.84 -25.11
C GLU A 104 -27.84 -1.59 -24.08
N PRO A 105 -28.57 -2.68 -24.44
CA PRO A 105 -29.30 -3.47 -23.45
C PRO A 105 -28.39 -4.10 -22.38
N ALA A 106 -27.18 -4.54 -22.76
CA ALA A 106 -26.21 -5.09 -21.82
C ALA A 106 -25.57 -3.99 -20.95
N LYS A 107 -25.30 -2.79 -21.50
CA LYS A 107 -24.87 -1.61 -20.73
C LYS A 107 -25.89 -1.22 -19.67
N GLU A 108 -27.18 -1.27 -19.99
CA GLU A 108 -28.24 -0.96 -19.01
C GLU A 108 -28.25 -1.96 -17.85
N VAL A 109 -28.14 -3.26 -18.15
CA VAL A 109 -28.04 -4.31 -17.11
C VAL A 109 -26.78 -4.12 -16.27
N PHE A 110 -25.64 -3.82 -16.91
CA PHE A 110 -24.38 -3.52 -16.22
C PHE A 110 -24.52 -2.33 -15.27
N ARG A 111 -25.07 -1.20 -15.72
CA ARG A 111 -25.31 -0.01 -14.89
C ARG A 111 -26.16 -0.33 -13.66
N LYS A 112 -27.25 -1.10 -13.83
CA LYS A 112 -28.10 -1.55 -12.71
C LYS A 112 -27.32 -2.36 -11.68
N ILE A 113 -26.44 -3.25 -12.12
CA ILE A 113 -25.58 -4.04 -11.23
C ILE A 113 -24.60 -3.14 -10.48
N GLU A 114 -23.95 -2.20 -11.17
CA GLU A 114 -22.98 -1.28 -10.56
C GLU A 114 -23.63 -0.32 -9.56
N THR A 115 -24.86 0.16 -9.82
CA THR A 115 -25.63 0.95 -8.85
C THR A 115 -25.90 0.17 -7.56
N VAL A 116 -26.27 -1.11 -7.67
CA VAL A 116 -26.54 -1.96 -6.49
C VAL A 116 -25.26 -2.23 -5.71
N LYS A 117 -24.16 -2.48 -6.41
CA LYS A 117 -22.84 -2.60 -5.79
C LYS A 117 -22.48 -1.32 -5.04
N ALA A 118 -22.64 -0.14 -5.65
CA ALA A 118 -22.28 1.13 -5.03
C ALA A 118 -23.09 1.48 -3.77
N ASN A 119 -24.29 0.91 -3.59
CA ASN A 119 -25.11 1.14 -2.42
C ASN A 119 -24.49 0.52 -1.15
N MET A 120 -24.03 1.35 -0.21
CA MET A 120 -23.37 0.91 1.03
C MET A 120 -24.33 0.52 2.15
N ASP A 121 -25.60 0.90 2.03
CA ASP A 121 -26.64 0.73 3.04
C ASP A 121 -27.31 -0.65 2.99
N ILE A 122 -26.90 -1.50 2.04
CA ILE A 122 -27.36 -2.88 1.93
C ILE A 122 -26.31 -3.86 2.46
N THR A 123 -26.79 -4.98 2.97
CA THR A 123 -25.95 -6.13 3.31
C THR A 123 -25.41 -6.81 2.05
N LYS A 124 -24.33 -7.56 2.18
CA LYS A 124 -23.80 -8.40 1.07
C LYS A 124 -24.80 -9.45 0.60
N LYS A 125 -25.66 -9.94 1.50
CA LYS A 125 -26.72 -10.90 1.19
C LYS A 125 -27.78 -10.27 0.30
N GLU A 126 -28.19 -9.05 0.61
CA GLU A 126 -29.14 -8.29 -0.19
C GLU A 126 -28.56 -7.90 -1.55
N GLU A 127 -27.30 -7.44 -1.60
CA GLU A 127 -26.60 -7.16 -2.86
C GLU A 127 -26.67 -8.38 -3.80
N LYS A 128 -26.29 -9.56 -3.30
CA LYS A 128 -26.33 -10.81 -4.08
C LYS A 128 -27.75 -11.14 -4.56
N LYS A 129 -28.77 -10.94 -3.71
CA LYS A 129 -30.18 -11.19 -4.04
C LYS A 129 -30.67 -10.23 -5.13
N ILE A 130 -30.35 -8.94 -5.02
CA ILE A 130 -30.76 -7.92 -5.99
C ILE A 130 -30.06 -8.15 -7.34
N ILE A 131 -28.74 -8.38 -7.33
CA ILE A 131 -27.98 -8.70 -8.56
C ILE A 131 -28.52 -9.97 -9.23
N SER A 132 -28.81 -11.02 -8.45
CA SER A 132 -29.40 -12.25 -8.98
C SER A 132 -30.75 -11.99 -9.67
N ARG A 133 -31.58 -11.08 -9.13
CA ARG A 133 -32.86 -10.69 -9.71
C ARG A 133 -32.70 -9.84 -10.98
N ILE A 134 -31.69 -8.97 -11.03
CA ILE A 134 -31.35 -8.22 -12.24
C ILE A 134 -30.95 -9.19 -13.36
N LEU A 135 -30.04 -10.13 -13.04
CA LEU A 135 -29.57 -11.12 -13.99
C LEU A 135 -30.65 -12.14 -14.38
N SER A 136 -31.60 -12.49 -13.51
CA SER A 136 -32.69 -13.41 -13.88
C SER A 136 -33.62 -12.82 -14.92
N LYS A 137 -33.80 -11.49 -14.93
CA LYS A 137 -34.62 -10.75 -15.91
C LYS A 137 -33.90 -10.47 -17.23
N ALA A 138 -32.56 -10.51 -17.23
CA ALA A 138 -31.78 -10.35 -18.46
C ALA A 138 -31.89 -11.59 -19.36
N SER A 139 -31.79 -11.40 -20.68
CA SER A 139 -31.77 -12.51 -21.63
C SER A 139 -30.48 -13.34 -21.52
N PRO A 140 -30.48 -14.62 -21.94
CA PRO A 140 -29.26 -15.44 -21.97
C PRO A 140 -28.12 -14.80 -22.78
N ALA A 141 -28.46 -14.15 -23.91
CA ALA A 141 -27.50 -13.44 -24.75
C ALA A 141 -26.80 -12.30 -23.99
N ILE A 142 -27.55 -11.47 -23.26
CA ILE A 142 -26.97 -10.39 -22.42
C ILE A 142 -26.07 -10.97 -21.33
N LYS A 143 -26.48 -12.06 -20.66
CA LYS A 143 -25.64 -12.70 -19.62
C LYS A 143 -24.33 -13.23 -20.19
N GLN A 144 -24.38 -13.84 -21.37
CA GLN A 144 -23.19 -14.36 -22.05
C GLN A 144 -22.27 -13.21 -22.51
N GLU A 145 -22.85 -12.14 -23.02
CA GLU A 145 -22.11 -10.94 -23.42
C GLU A 145 -21.37 -10.31 -22.25
N LEU A 146 -22.06 -10.07 -21.12
CA LEU A 146 -21.46 -9.56 -19.89
C LEU A 146 -20.30 -10.45 -19.41
N LYS A 147 -20.49 -11.77 -19.43
CA LYS A 147 -19.45 -12.74 -19.02
C LYS A 147 -18.25 -12.76 -19.97
N ARG A 148 -18.46 -12.52 -21.27
CA ARG A 148 -17.42 -12.55 -22.31
C ARG A 148 -16.60 -11.26 -22.34
N ILE A 149 -17.26 -10.12 -22.24
CA ILE A 149 -16.64 -8.80 -22.42
C ILE A 149 -16.02 -8.28 -21.12
N LEU A 150 -16.72 -8.44 -19.99
CA LEU A 150 -16.23 -7.87 -18.73
C LEU A 150 -15.10 -8.70 -18.12
N PRO A 151 -14.06 -8.04 -17.57
CA PRO A 151 -12.95 -8.72 -16.93
C PRO A 151 -13.42 -9.51 -15.70
N LYS A 152 -13.01 -10.77 -15.62
CA LYS A 152 -13.20 -11.60 -14.43
C LYS A 152 -12.41 -11.02 -13.27
N LYS A 153 -13.10 -10.82 -12.14
CA LYS A 153 -12.50 -10.25 -10.93
C LYS A 153 -11.31 -11.07 -10.45
N ASP A 154 -11.44 -12.39 -10.35
CA ASP A 154 -10.37 -13.23 -9.80
C ASP A 154 -9.11 -13.23 -10.67
N ASP A 155 -9.26 -13.14 -11.99
CA ASP A 155 -8.14 -13.04 -12.92
C ASP A 155 -7.41 -11.71 -12.77
N PHE A 156 -8.17 -10.61 -12.67
CA PHE A 156 -7.60 -9.28 -12.44
C PHE A 156 -6.84 -9.21 -11.11
N TYR A 157 -7.44 -9.68 -10.02
CA TYR A 157 -6.80 -9.62 -8.71
C TYR A 157 -5.57 -10.54 -8.64
N ARG A 158 -5.61 -11.72 -9.26
CA ARG A 158 -4.42 -12.59 -9.39
C ARG A 158 -3.29 -11.90 -10.15
N GLN A 159 -3.60 -11.20 -11.25
CA GLN A 159 -2.60 -10.43 -11.99
C GLN A 159 -2.00 -9.30 -11.16
N GLN A 160 -2.78 -8.61 -10.32
CA GLN A 160 -2.28 -7.53 -9.46
C GLN A 160 -1.46 -8.05 -8.28
N ILE A 161 -1.78 -9.23 -7.73
CA ILE A 161 -0.98 -9.88 -6.68
C ILE A 161 0.33 -10.43 -7.25
N ASN A 162 0.31 -10.95 -8.48
CA ASN A 162 1.49 -11.51 -9.16
C ASN A 162 2.32 -10.47 -9.90
N LYS A 163 1.81 -9.25 -10.09
CA LYS A 163 2.67 -8.10 -10.37
C LYS A 163 3.55 -7.92 -9.14
N VAL A 164 4.77 -8.45 -9.23
CA VAL A 164 5.90 -8.05 -8.38
C VAL A 164 5.76 -6.54 -8.22
N ASP A 165 5.64 -6.04 -6.98
CA ASP A 165 5.59 -4.59 -6.71
C ASP A 165 6.64 -3.98 -7.63
N ASP A 166 6.18 -3.20 -8.61
CA ASP A 166 7.08 -2.63 -9.58
C ASP A 166 7.95 -1.64 -8.81
N LYS A 167 9.08 -2.14 -8.31
CA LYS A 167 10.05 -1.37 -7.52
C LYS A 167 10.66 -0.26 -8.37
N THR A 168 10.37 -0.23 -9.67
CA THR A 168 10.81 0.83 -10.56
C THR A 168 9.78 1.94 -10.71
N TYR A 169 8.59 1.87 -10.09
CA TYR A 169 7.62 2.97 -10.11
C TYR A 169 7.19 3.38 -11.54
N GLY A 170 7.21 2.44 -12.49
CA GLY A 170 7.00 2.73 -13.91
C GLY A 170 8.13 3.55 -14.56
N ILE A 171 9.27 3.69 -13.88
CA ILE A 171 10.54 4.17 -14.41
C ILE A 171 11.22 2.99 -15.11
N ASP A 172 11.91 3.24 -16.21
CA ASP A 172 12.74 2.25 -16.87
C ASP A 172 13.74 1.62 -15.85
N PRO A 173 13.76 0.27 -15.70
CA PRO A 173 14.68 -0.42 -14.81
C PRO A 173 16.16 -0.04 -15.01
N ASP A 174 16.57 0.25 -16.24
CA ASP A 174 17.95 0.64 -16.54
C ASP A 174 18.26 2.05 -16.01
N LEU A 175 17.29 2.97 -16.05
CA LEU A 175 17.42 4.30 -15.45
C LEU A 175 17.46 4.22 -13.93
N VAL A 176 16.64 3.35 -13.32
CA VAL A 176 16.69 3.09 -11.88
C VAL A 176 18.06 2.55 -11.48
N GLN A 177 18.60 1.60 -12.24
CA GLN A 177 19.92 1.04 -11.95
C GLN A 177 21.02 2.10 -12.08
N LYS A 178 20.99 2.95 -13.12
CA LYS A 178 21.93 4.07 -13.28
C LYS A 178 21.85 5.05 -12.10
N TYR A 179 20.63 5.43 -11.70
CA TYR A 179 20.40 6.31 -10.55
C TYR A 179 20.97 5.74 -9.25
N LEU A 180 20.80 4.44 -9.00
CA LEU A 180 21.34 3.76 -7.83
C LEU A 180 22.86 3.59 -7.89
N ASP A 181 23.42 3.41 -9.10
CA ASP A 181 24.85 3.25 -9.31
C ASP A 181 25.65 4.52 -8.99
N ILE A 182 25.06 5.71 -9.17
CA ILE A 182 25.65 6.99 -8.72
C ILE A 182 26.05 6.91 -7.25
N LYS A 183 25.21 6.29 -6.41
CA LYS A 183 25.54 6.07 -5.00
C LYS A 183 26.44 4.85 -4.78
N ARG A 184 26.14 3.71 -5.42
CA ARG A 184 26.79 2.42 -5.11
C ARG A 184 28.25 2.34 -5.55
N LYS A 185 28.61 3.01 -6.65
CA LYS A 185 29.93 2.94 -7.28
C LYS A 185 30.81 4.15 -6.98
N SER A 186 30.27 5.15 -6.28
CA SER A 186 30.96 6.41 -6.03
C SER A 186 31.74 6.42 -4.72
N ASN A 187 32.87 7.10 -4.71
CA ASN A 187 33.65 7.44 -3.52
C ASN A 187 33.43 8.90 -3.08
N LYS A 188 32.47 9.59 -3.69
CA LYS A 188 32.14 11.01 -3.44
C LYS A 188 31.45 11.21 -2.09
N THR A 189 31.36 12.46 -1.67
CA THR A 189 30.61 12.86 -0.47
C THR A 189 29.11 12.62 -0.67
N LYS A 190 28.36 12.56 0.43
CA LYS A 190 26.90 12.44 0.35
C LYS A 190 26.28 13.63 -0.38
N LEU A 191 26.82 14.83 -0.20
CA LEU A 191 26.36 16.03 -0.90
C LEU A 191 26.57 15.92 -2.42
N GLU A 192 27.77 15.52 -2.85
CA GLU A 192 28.10 15.33 -4.26
C GLU A 192 27.19 14.27 -4.91
N ILE A 193 26.93 13.16 -4.21
CA ILE A 193 26.00 12.11 -4.68
C ILE A 193 24.58 12.66 -4.84
N LYS A 194 24.07 13.42 -3.86
CA LYS A 194 22.73 14.05 -3.94
C LYS A 194 22.65 14.98 -5.15
N ASN A 195 23.67 15.79 -5.39
CA ASN A 195 23.72 16.71 -6.52
C ASN A 195 23.76 15.98 -7.87
N GLU A 196 24.51 14.88 -7.97
CA GLU A 196 24.54 14.07 -9.20
C GLU A 196 23.23 13.32 -9.45
N GLN A 197 22.61 12.82 -8.39
CA GLN A 197 21.29 12.21 -8.48
C GLN A 197 20.22 13.22 -8.89
N ALA A 198 20.28 14.45 -8.39
CA ALA A 198 19.38 15.53 -8.79
C ALA A 198 19.57 15.89 -10.28
N LYS A 199 20.82 16.11 -10.71
CA LYS A 199 21.15 16.40 -12.12
C LYS A 199 20.70 15.27 -13.05
N PHE A 200 20.95 14.01 -12.67
CA PHE A 200 20.50 12.85 -13.44
C PHE A 200 18.99 12.86 -13.64
N ILE A 201 18.21 13.22 -12.60
CA ILE A 201 16.75 13.33 -12.71
C ILE A 201 16.38 14.49 -13.65
N GLU A 202 16.99 15.66 -13.49
CA GLU A 202 16.72 16.85 -14.32
C GLU A 202 16.96 16.63 -15.82
N GLU A 203 17.89 15.75 -16.18
CA GLU A 203 18.20 15.38 -17.56
C GLU A 203 17.14 14.46 -18.21
N GLN A 204 16.21 13.89 -17.43
CA GLN A 204 15.15 13.03 -17.96
C GLN A 204 13.94 13.82 -18.48
N ASP A 205 13.08 13.15 -19.24
CA ASP A 205 11.80 13.73 -19.67
C ASP A 205 10.86 14.03 -18.49
N GLU A 206 9.88 14.92 -18.69
CA GLU A 206 8.98 15.40 -17.64
C GLU A 206 8.20 14.27 -16.94
N GLU A 207 7.81 13.22 -17.68
CA GLU A 207 7.06 12.10 -17.12
C GLU A 207 7.98 11.27 -16.20
N THR A 208 9.19 10.97 -16.64
CA THR A 208 10.20 10.26 -15.86
C THR A 208 10.63 11.05 -14.63
N GLN A 209 10.84 12.36 -14.75
CA GLN A 209 11.10 13.24 -13.60
C GLN A 209 9.99 13.16 -12.55
N LYS A 210 8.73 13.21 -12.99
CA LYS A 210 7.58 13.10 -12.10
C LYS A 210 7.58 11.78 -11.34
N LYS A 211 7.85 10.66 -12.02
CA LYS A 211 7.94 9.33 -11.39
C LYS A 211 9.04 9.25 -10.34
N PHE A 212 10.21 9.84 -10.61
CA PHE A 212 11.28 9.94 -9.61
C PHE A 212 10.86 10.80 -8.40
N ARG A 213 10.20 11.95 -8.62
CA ARG A 213 9.70 12.79 -7.52
C ARG A 213 8.69 12.05 -6.64
N ASP A 214 7.72 11.38 -7.25
CA ASP A 214 6.71 10.59 -6.54
C ASP A 214 7.37 9.47 -5.72
N HIS A 215 8.38 8.79 -6.27
CA HIS A 215 9.16 7.79 -5.55
C HIS A 215 9.92 8.38 -4.35
N LEU A 216 10.63 9.49 -4.54
CA LEU A 216 11.41 10.14 -3.48
C LEU A 216 10.52 10.62 -2.34
N GLN A 217 9.33 11.16 -2.63
CA GLN A 217 8.35 11.54 -1.61
C GLN A 217 7.88 10.34 -0.78
N GLU A 218 7.67 9.17 -1.40
CA GLU A 218 7.34 7.96 -0.65
C GLU A 218 8.50 7.48 0.21
N VAL A 219 9.74 7.56 -0.30
CA VAL A 219 10.94 7.23 0.47
C VAL A 219 11.06 8.14 1.70
N ASP A 220 10.81 9.44 1.54
CA ASP A 220 10.83 10.40 2.64
C ASP A 220 9.76 10.09 3.69
N ALA A 221 8.52 9.81 3.26
CA ALA A 221 7.44 9.42 4.17
C ALA A 221 7.79 8.14 4.97
N ARG A 222 8.42 7.15 4.32
CA ARG A 222 8.90 5.93 5.00
C ARG A 222 10.03 6.24 5.98
N ASN A 223 10.94 7.15 5.62
CA ASN A 223 12.03 7.59 6.49
C ASN A 223 11.50 8.33 7.73
N GLU A 224 10.46 9.16 7.61
CA GLU A 224 9.81 9.81 8.76
C GLU A 224 9.21 8.78 9.74
N VAL A 225 8.55 7.74 9.22
CA VAL A 225 8.04 6.64 10.07
C VAL A 225 9.17 5.93 10.78
N LYS A 226 10.30 5.71 10.09
CA LYS A 226 11.49 5.12 10.70
C LYS A 226 12.09 6.02 11.79
N GLN A 227 12.20 7.33 11.54
CA GLN A 227 12.69 8.30 12.53
C GLN A 227 11.83 8.31 13.79
N LYS A 228 10.49 8.23 13.66
CA LYS A 228 9.60 8.12 14.83
C LYS A 228 9.89 6.88 15.67
N LYS A 229 10.10 5.72 15.03
CA LYS A 229 10.50 4.49 15.75
C LYS A 229 11.88 4.62 16.40
N GLU A 230 12.84 5.24 15.71
CA GLU A 230 14.16 5.49 16.26
C GLU A 230 14.09 6.42 17.47
N LEU A 231 13.19 7.42 17.48
CA LEU A 231 12.97 8.31 18.62
C LEU A 231 12.40 7.55 19.83
N GLU A 232 11.42 6.65 19.62
CA GLU A 232 10.89 5.80 20.69
C GLU A 232 11.95 4.87 21.30
N LEU A 233 12.90 4.39 20.48
CA LEU A 233 14.04 3.61 20.94
C LEU A 233 15.07 4.48 21.66
N TYR A 234 15.29 5.70 21.17
CA TYR A 234 16.21 6.67 21.76
C TYR A 234 15.79 7.02 23.18
N GLU A 235 14.50 7.22 23.43
CA GLU A 235 14.01 7.52 24.78
C GLU A 235 14.24 6.41 25.81
N LYS A 236 14.47 5.17 25.36
CA LYS A 236 14.76 4.02 26.22
C LYS A 236 16.26 3.86 26.52
N LEU A 237 17.13 4.67 25.91
CA LEU A 237 18.56 4.61 26.14
C LEU A 237 18.95 5.23 27.49
N SER A 238 20.03 4.70 28.07
CA SER A 238 20.71 5.36 29.18
C SER A 238 21.28 6.72 28.75
N PRO A 239 21.60 7.64 29.68
CA PRO A 239 22.25 8.92 29.33
C PRO A 239 23.54 8.74 28.52
N GLN A 240 24.36 7.76 28.87
CA GLN A 240 25.58 7.41 28.11
C GLN A 240 25.25 6.81 26.74
N GLY A 241 24.18 6.02 26.63
CA GLY A 241 23.67 5.52 25.36
C GLY A 241 23.19 6.62 24.43
N LYS A 242 22.46 7.61 24.96
CA LYS A 242 22.02 8.80 24.22
C LYS A 242 23.21 9.60 23.69
N GLU A 243 24.21 9.88 24.52
CA GLU A 243 25.42 10.61 24.10
C GLU A 243 26.16 9.92 22.94
N VAL A 244 26.33 8.59 23.01
CA VAL A 244 26.96 7.83 21.91
C VAL A 244 26.07 7.82 20.67
N TYR A 245 24.75 7.75 20.82
CA TYR A 245 23.82 7.82 19.70
C TYR A 245 23.82 9.18 19.02
N ASP A 246 23.89 10.27 19.78
CA ASP A 246 23.93 11.64 19.25
C ASP A 246 25.20 11.87 18.43
N LYS A 247 26.34 11.32 18.87
CA LYS A 247 27.59 11.29 18.08
C LYS A 247 27.40 10.54 16.76
N ILE A 248 26.68 9.42 16.77
CA ILE A 248 26.35 8.67 15.54
C ILE A 248 25.44 9.53 14.62
N LEU A 249 24.43 10.22 15.16
CA LEU A 249 23.56 11.09 14.39
C LEU A 249 24.31 12.26 13.76
N ALA A 250 25.24 12.87 14.48
CA ALA A 250 26.08 13.95 13.97
C ALA A 250 26.89 13.49 12.74
N VAL A 251 27.51 12.30 12.81
CA VAL A 251 28.26 11.72 11.68
C VAL A 251 27.32 11.38 10.50
N ARG A 252 26.13 10.84 10.77
CA ARG A 252 25.11 10.57 9.73
C ARG A 252 24.59 11.84 9.07
N GLY A 253 24.47 12.94 9.81
CA GLY A 253 24.04 14.24 9.30
C GLY A 253 25.11 15.00 8.53
N ASN A 254 26.38 14.61 8.66
CA ASN A 254 27.48 15.27 7.97
C ASN A 254 27.54 14.87 6.49
N ASP A 255 27.01 15.74 5.62
CA ASP A 255 26.96 15.52 4.18
C ASP A 255 28.31 15.64 3.45
N GLU A 256 29.33 16.18 4.13
CA GLU A 256 30.71 16.27 3.63
C GLU A 256 31.45 14.93 3.70
N LEU A 257 30.93 13.95 4.45
CA LEU A 257 31.50 12.61 4.50
C LEU A 257 30.96 11.74 3.36
N SER A 258 31.83 10.88 2.83
CA SER A 258 31.38 9.74 2.03
C SER A 258 30.68 8.70 2.91
N TYR A 259 29.85 7.84 2.31
CA TYR A 259 29.23 6.71 3.03
C TYR A 259 30.27 5.74 3.63
N LYS A 260 31.47 5.66 3.04
CA LYS A 260 32.56 4.81 3.52
C LYS A 260 33.20 5.41 4.78
N GLU A 261 33.41 6.71 4.80
CA GLU A 261 33.94 7.45 5.96
C GLU A 261 32.92 7.46 7.09
N GLU A 262 31.65 7.78 6.81
CA GLU A 262 30.56 7.69 7.78
C GLU A 262 30.54 6.31 8.46
N LYS A 263 30.59 5.24 7.67
CA LYS A 263 30.60 3.87 8.20
C LYS A 263 31.82 3.58 9.08
N LYS A 264 32.99 4.12 8.73
CA LYS A 264 34.22 3.97 9.51
C LYS A 264 34.12 4.71 10.83
N GLU A 265 33.73 5.99 10.80
CA GLU A 265 33.59 6.82 11.99
C GLU A 265 32.53 6.29 12.95
N ILE A 266 31.36 5.88 12.44
CA ILE A 266 30.32 5.23 13.27
C ILE A 266 30.86 3.95 13.92
N LYS A 267 31.64 3.15 13.19
CA LYS A 267 32.24 1.93 13.72
C LYS A 267 33.23 2.26 14.85
N ASP A 268 34.02 3.31 14.69
CA ASP A 268 35.00 3.73 15.69
C ASP A 268 34.30 4.27 16.95
N ILE A 269 33.26 5.10 16.79
CA ILE A 269 32.39 5.57 17.90
C ILE A 269 31.80 4.38 18.66
N ILE A 270 31.21 3.40 17.96
CA ILE A 270 30.64 2.22 18.59
C ILE A 270 31.72 1.40 19.29
N ASN A 271 32.91 1.24 18.71
CA ASN A 271 34.00 0.45 19.29
C ASN A 271 34.57 1.06 20.58
N GLN A 272 34.61 2.38 20.67
CA GLN A 272 35.06 3.11 21.86
C GLN A 272 34.03 3.08 22.99
N ALA A 273 32.75 2.82 22.68
CA ALA A 273 31.70 2.77 23.69
C ALA A 273 31.82 1.56 24.65
N PRO A 274 31.35 1.71 25.92
CA PRO A 274 31.25 0.60 26.87
C PRO A 274 30.40 -0.56 26.36
N LYS A 275 30.67 -1.79 26.85
CA LYS A 275 29.92 -2.99 26.45
C LYS A 275 28.42 -2.90 26.75
N SER A 276 28.04 -2.24 27.84
CA SER A 276 26.64 -1.94 28.19
C SER A 276 25.96 -1.10 27.11
N VAL A 277 26.55 0.05 26.77
CA VAL A 277 26.06 0.95 25.72
C VAL A 277 26.01 0.26 24.35
N LYS A 278 27.03 -0.52 23.99
CA LYS A 278 27.02 -1.33 22.75
C LYS A 278 25.82 -2.28 22.67
N ASN A 279 25.39 -2.85 23.80
CA ASN A 279 24.23 -3.73 23.84
C ASN A 279 22.92 -2.96 23.71
N GLU A 280 22.80 -1.80 24.35
CA GLU A 280 21.66 -0.90 24.19
C GLU A 280 21.48 -0.50 22.72
N LEU A 281 22.57 -0.09 22.05
CA LEU A 281 22.53 0.35 20.65
C LEU A 281 22.21 -0.76 19.64
N LYS A 282 22.24 -2.05 20.03
CA LYS A 282 21.85 -3.16 19.12
C LYS A 282 20.38 -3.08 18.72
N VAL A 283 19.52 -2.49 19.55
CA VAL A 283 18.07 -2.40 19.24
C VAL A 283 17.80 -1.63 17.94
N PHE A 284 18.72 -0.71 17.57
CA PHE A 284 18.65 0.08 16.33
C PHE A 284 19.13 -0.67 15.08
N LYS A 285 19.77 -1.85 15.22
CA LYS A 285 20.16 -2.68 14.06
C LYS A 285 18.99 -3.47 13.45
N TYR A 286 17.91 -3.66 14.21
CA TYR A 286 16.80 -4.54 13.85
C TYR A 286 15.54 -3.79 13.39
N THR A 287 15.56 -2.45 13.42
CA THR A 287 14.57 -1.59 12.77
C THR A 287 14.77 -1.62 11.25
N LYS A 288 14.27 -2.70 10.62
CA LYS A 288 14.04 -2.78 9.17
C LYS A 288 12.71 -2.15 8.80
#